data_AF-A0A1F9DGK6-F1
#
_entry.id   AF-A0A1F9DGK6-F1
#
_cell.length_a   1.000
_cell.length_b   1.000
_cell.length_c   1.000
_cell.angle_alpha   90.00
_cell.angle_beta   90.00
_cell.angle_gamma   90.00
#
_symmetry.space_group_name_H-M   'P 1'
#
loop_
_entity.id
_entity.type
_entity.pdbx_description
1 polymer ?
#
loop_
_entity_poly.entity_id
_entity_poly.type
_entity_poly.pdbx_seq_one_letter_code
_entity_poly.pdbx_strand_id
1 'polypeptide(L)' 'MKTSVKMTSIRLDTKLADDAVKALGASNRSEAVHMALREVVALKKFKQLMSKYGGKLEFEAHGK' A
#
# COMPACT_ATOMS: atom_id res chain seq x y z
N MET A 1 -11.63 -15.91 -4.81
CA MET A 1 -12.73 -15.35 -3.97
C MET A 1 -13.00 -13.94 -4.45
N LYS A 2 -14.20 -13.65 -4.98
CA LYS A 2 -14.58 -12.28 -5.37
C LYS A 2 -14.67 -11.47 -4.07
N THR A 3 -13.69 -10.62 -3.78
CA THR A 3 -13.77 -9.67 -2.68
C THR A 3 -14.99 -8.78 -2.94
N SER A 4 -16.04 -8.94 -2.14
CA SER A 4 -17.20 -8.06 -2.15
C SER A 4 -16.71 -6.67 -1.74
N VAL A 5 -16.44 -5.81 -2.72
CA VAL A 5 -16.09 -4.42 -2.46
C VAL A 5 -17.40 -3.71 -2.13
N LYS A 6 -17.63 -3.45 -0.84
CA LYS A 6 -18.73 -2.59 -0.40
C LYS A 6 -18.37 -1.14 -0.72
N MET A 7 -19.03 -0.58 -1.72
CA MET A 7 -18.90 0.84 -2.04
C MET A 7 -19.56 1.64 -0.92
N THR A 8 -18.80 2.58 -0.36
CA THR A 8 -19.25 3.38 0.79
C THR A 8 -19.04 4.85 0.46
N SER A 9 -20.01 5.70 0.80
CA SER A 9 -19.91 7.15 0.61
C SER A 9 -19.07 7.75 1.74
N ILE A 10 -17.91 8.32 1.41
CA ILE A 10 -17.06 9.05 2.36
C ILE A 10 -16.82 10.48 1.87
N ARG A 11 -16.62 11.42 2.80
CA ARG A 11 -16.12 12.76 2.44
C ARG A 11 -14.62 12.68 2.24
N LEU A 12 -14.15 13.12 1.07
CA LEU A 12 -12.75 13.06 0.66
C LEU A 12 -12.37 14.42 0.07
N ASP A 13 -11.14 14.87 0.34
CA ASP A 13 -10.57 16.00 -0.38
C ASP A 13 -10.39 15.64 -1.85
N THR A 14 -11.15 16.30 -2.71
CA THR A 14 -11.16 16.02 -4.14
C THR A 14 -9.85 16.40 -4.82
N LYS A 15 -9.13 17.41 -4.32
CA LYS A 15 -7.83 17.82 -4.90
C LYS A 15 -6.78 16.77 -4.64
N LEU A 16 -6.69 16.28 -3.40
CA LEU A 16 -5.78 15.21 -3.04
C LEU A 16 -6.09 13.92 -3.82
N ALA A 17 -7.37 13.63 -4.04
CA ALA A 17 -7.77 12.48 -4.85
C ALA A 17 -7.32 12.61 -6.32
N ASP A 18 -7.43 13.81 -6.90
CA ASP A 18 -6.98 14.06 -8.27
C ASP A 18 -5.46 13.98 -8.40
N ASP A 19 -4.72 14.48 -7.41
CA ASP A 19 -3.26 14.35 -7.38
C ASP A 19 -2.82 12.89 -7.19
N ALA A 20 -3.54 12.12 -6.37
CA ALA A 20 -3.29 10.70 -6.20
C ALA A 20 -3.55 9.91 -7.48
N VAL A 21 -4.57 10.26 -8.27
CA VAL A 21 -4.84 9.66 -9.59
C VAL A 21 -3.64 9.86 -10.52
N LYS A 22 -3.07 11.08 -10.55
CA LYS A 22 -1.88 11.38 -11.38
C LYS A 22 -0.63 10.67 -10.88
N ALA A 23 -0.39 10.66 -9.57
CA ALA A 23 0.79 10.05 -8.97
C ALA A 23 0.81 8.52 -9.11
N LEU A 24 -0.36 7.88 -8.97
CA LEU A 24 -0.50 6.42 -9.01
C LEU A 24 -0.88 5.89 -10.41
N GLY A 25 -1.13 6.78 -11.38
CA GLY A 25 -1.55 6.40 -12.74
C GLY A 25 -2.90 5.69 -12.79
N ALA A 26 -3.79 5.96 -11.83
CA ALA A 26 -5.09 5.31 -11.73
C ALA A 26 -6.08 5.86 -12.78
N SER A 27 -7.10 5.08 -13.12
CA SER A 27 -8.10 5.49 -14.11
C SER A 27 -9.18 6.39 -13.49
N ASN A 28 -9.45 6.20 -12.19
CA ASN A 28 -10.47 6.94 -11.47
C ASN A 28 -10.08 7.16 -9.99
N ARG A 29 -10.73 8.13 -9.34
CA ARG A 29 -10.47 8.49 -7.93
C ARG A 29 -10.64 7.32 -6.97
N SER A 30 -11.62 6.44 -7.20
CA SER A 30 -11.87 5.28 -6.33
C SER A 30 -10.72 4.27 -6.41
N GLU A 31 -10.18 4.06 -7.61
CA GLU A 31 -9.05 3.19 -7.86
C GLU A 31 -7.78 3.73 -7.20
N ALA A 32 -7.51 5.03 -7.34
CA ALA A 32 -6.39 5.69 -6.66
C ALA A 32 -6.45 5.49 -5.13
N VAL A 33 -7.64 5.63 -4.54
CA VAL A 33 -7.84 5.38 -3.10
C VAL A 33 -7.59 3.92 -2.74
N HIS A 34 -8.08 2.96 -3.52
CA HIS A 34 -7.83 1.55 -3.26
C HIS A 34 -6.35 1.17 -3.38
N MET A 35 -5.64 1.73 -4.36
CA MET A 35 -4.20 1.53 -4.52
C MET A 35 -3.44 2.09 -3.34
N ALA A 36 -3.70 3.35 -2.96
CA ALA A 36 -3.07 4.00 -1.81
C ALA A 36 -3.27 3.21 -0.51
N LEU A 37 -4.49 2.71 -0.26
CA LEU A 37 -4.78 1.89 0.93
C LEU A 37 -3.98 0.58 0.94
N ARG A 38 -3.81 -0.08 -0.22
CA ARG A 38 -3.00 -1.30 -0.31
C ARG A 38 -1.53 -1.02 -0.04
N GLU A 39 -0.99 0.04 -0.61
CA GLU A 39 0.41 0.43 -0.45
C GLU A 39 0.73 0.79 1.00
N VAL A 40 -0.11 1.59 1.66
CA VAL A 40 0.07 1.96 3.07
C VAL A 40 0.07 0.73 3.98
N VAL A 41 -0.84 -0.22 3.75
CA VAL A 41 -0.88 -1.48 4.51
C VAL A 41 0.35 -2.34 4.23
N ALA A 42 0.78 -2.45 2.97
CA ALA A 42 1.97 -3.19 2.59
C ALA A 42 3.23 -2.59 3.22
N LEU A 43 3.37 -1.26 3.19
CA LEU A 43 4.48 -0.54 3.78
C LEU A 43 4.52 -0.71 5.30
N LYS A 44 3.37 -0.72 5.98
CA LYS A 44 3.30 -1.04 7.41
C LYS A 44 3.78 -2.47 7.69
N LYS A 45 3.33 -3.46 6.91
CA LYS A 45 3.78 -4.85 7.04
C LYS A 45 5.28 -4.98 6.79
N PHE A 46 5.80 -4.28 5.79
CA PHE A 46 7.23 -4.24 5.49
C PHE A 46 8.02 -3.67 6.66
N LYS A 47 7.60 -2.53 7.22
CA LYS A 47 8.24 -1.95 8.42
C LYS A 47 8.23 -2.90 9.62
N GLN A 48 7.13 -3.63 9.83
CA GLN A 48 7.05 -4.64 10.89
C GLN A 48 8.00 -5.81 10.66
N LEU A 49 8.09 -6.30 9.41
CA LEU A 49 9.02 -7.35 9.03
C LEU A 49 10.47 -6.91 9.24
N MET A 50 10.81 -5.70 8.79
CA MET A 50 12.13 -5.10 9.01
C MET A 50 12.44 -4.88 10.48
N SER A 51 11.47 -4.48 11.31
CA SER A 51 11.69 -4.36 12.76
C SER A 51 11.91 -5.72 13.44
N LYS A 52 11.24 -6.78 12.96
CA LYS A 52 11.34 -8.12 13.54
C LYS A 52 12.65 -8.82 13.17
N TYR A 53 13.13 -8.62 11.94
CA TYR A 53 14.24 -9.36 11.34
C TYR A 53 15.45 -8.51 10.97
N GLY A 54 15.34 -7.18 11.01
CA GLY A 54 16.43 -6.26 10.69
C GLY A 54 17.64 -6.52 11.60
N GLY A 55 18.77 -6.85 10.98
CA GLY A 55 20.02 -7.17 11.69
C GLY A 55 20.09 -8.58 12.31
N LYS A 56 19.04 -9.40 12.20
CA LYS A 56 19.02 -10.80 12.66
C LYS A 56 19.09 -11.81 11.52
N LEU A 57 18.99 -11.35 10.28
CA LEU A 57 19.10 -12.19 9.09
C LEU A 57 20.57 -12.28 8.72
N GLU A 58 21.14 -13.47 8.91
CA GLU A 58 22.42 -13.81 8.33
C GLU A 58 22.17 -14.34 6.91
N PHE A 59 22.94 -13.84 5.94
CA PHE A 59 22.85 -14.33 4.59
C PHE A 59 23.52 -15.71 4.57
N GLU A 60 22.76 -16.78 4.29
CA GLU A 60 23.27 -18.17 4.36
C GLU A 60 24.51 -18.41 3.47
N ALA A 61 24.77 -17.55 2.49
CA ALA A 61 25.95 -17.60 1.62
C ALA A 61 27.14 -16.72 2.07
N HIS A 62 27.11 -16.09 3.25
CA HIS A 62 28.21 -15.27 3.76
C HIS A 62 29.31 -16.12 4.44
N GLY A 63 29.70 -17.24 3.83
CA GLY A 63 30.61 -18.19 4.48
C GLY A 63 31.02 -19.43 3.68
N LYS A 64 31.12 -19.35 2.34
CA LYS A 64 31.92 -20.29 1.53
C LYS A 64 32.62 -19.57 0.39
#